data_AF-A0A9Q0NJ20-F1
#
_entry.id   AF-A0A9Q0NJ20-F1
#
_cell.length_a   1.000
_cell.length_b   1.000
_cell.length_c   1.000
_cell.angle_alpha   90.00
_cell.angle_beta   90.00
_cell.angle_gamma   90.00
#
_symmetry.space_group_name_H-M   'P 1'
#
loop_
_entity.id
_entity.type
_entity.pdbx_description
1 polymer ?
#
loop_
_entity_poly.entity_id
_entity_poly.type
_entity_poly.pdbx_seq_one_letter_code
_entity_poly.pdbx_strand_id
1 'polypeptide(L)'
;MRKAIYKPPKAIRGGIPICFPQFGRHVSLEQHGFARNRFWSIITDPTPFPTNSKSFIDLILKPSEEDMPKWPHSYEFHLRVALGTGGDLMLTSRIRNANADGNIHIHICLLHLFLCFRHQ
;
A
#
# COMPACT_ATOMS: atom_id res chain seq x y z
N MET A 1 -0.38 25.40 11.38
CA MET A 1 -0.61 24.03 10.85
C MET A 1 -0.61 24.07 9.34
N ARG A 2 0.29 23.37 8.64
CA ARG A 2 0.15 23.15 7.20
C ARG A 2 -0.83 22.00 6.99
N LYS A 3 -2.04 22.30 6.51
CA LYS A 3 -3.01 21.28 6.09
C LYS A 3 -2.38 20.43 4.98
N ALA A 4 -2.54 19.11 5.05
CA ALA A 4 -2.24 18.25 3.92
C ALA A 4 -3.14 18.67 2.74
N ILE A 5 -2.55 18.94 1.58
CA ILE A 5 -3.30 19.30 0.37
C ILE A 5 -3.83 18.00 -0.23
N TYR A 6 -5.12 17.74 -0.06
CA TYR A 6 -5.83 16.66 -0.73
C TYR A 6 -6.31 17.16 -2.09
N LYS A 7 -5.59 16.81 -3.15
CA LYS A 7 -6.03 17.00 -4.53
C LYS A 7 -5.69 15.74 -5.32
N PRO A 8 -6.66 14.84 -5.57
CA PRO A 8 -6.47 13.76 -6.54
C PRO A 8 -5.90 14.34 -7.85
N PRO A 9 -4.92 13.70 -8.52
CA PRO A 9 -4.29 12.41 -8.23
C PRO A 9 -2.98 12.50 -7.43
N LYS A 10 -2.68 13.65 -6.77
CA LYS A 10 -1.40 13.86 -6.10
C LYS A 10 -1.37 13.17 -4.73
N ALA A 11 -0.32 12.37 -4.49
CA ALA A 11 -0.06 11.69 -3.22
C ALA A 11 -0.17 12.64 -2.00
N ILE A 12 -0.75 12.11 -0.92
CA ILE A 12 -0.93 12.82 0.35
C ILE A 12 0.45 13.08 0.98
N ARG A 13 0.69 14.32 1.43
CA ARG A 13 1.88 14.68 2.22
C ARG A 13 1.61 14.43 3.70
N GLY A 14 2.23 13.40 4.27
CA GLY A 14 2.04 12.92 5.65
C GLY A 14 1.46 11.51 5.69
N GLY A 15 1.61 10.81 6.82
CA GLY A 15 1.21 9.41 6.95
C GLY A 15 2.25 8.42 6.42
N ILE A 16 1.80 7.22 6.02
CA ILE A 16 2.65 6.11 5.57
C ILE A 16 2.34 5.81 4.09
N PRO A 17 2.98 6.51 3.13
CA PRO A 17 2.82 6.19 1.71
C PRO A 17 3.34 4.79 1.37
N ILE A 18 2.53 4.07 0.60
CA ILE A 18 2.85 2.74 0.09
C ILE A 18 3.53 2.87 -1.28
N CYS A 19 4.78 2.39 -1.39
CA CYS A 19 5.50 2.35 -2.67
C CYS A 19 5.38 0.95 -3.28
N PHE A 20 4.66 0.85 -4.41
CA PHE A 20 4.49 -0.40 -5.15
C PHE A 20 4.07 -0.12 -6.59
N PRO A 21 4.60 -0.85 -7.59
CA PRO A 21 5.54 -1.99 -7.49
C PRO A 21 7.02 -1.60 -7.41
N GLN A 22 7.33 -0.30 -7.37
CA GLN A 22 8.71 0.17 -7.41
C GLN A 22 8.99 1.24 -6.37
N PHE A 23 10.26 1.34 -6.00
CA PHE A 23 10.80 2.45 -5.25
C PHE A 23 11.59 3.39 -6.17
N GLY A 24 11.49 4.70 -5.96
CA GLY A 24 12.20 5.68 -6.77
C GLY A 24 11.57 5.89 -8.15
N ARG A 25 12.37 6.30 -9.14
CA ARG A 25 11.89 6.62 -10.50
C ARG A 25 12.32 5.54 -11.48
N HIS A 26 11.38 5.05 -12.28
CA HIS A 26 11.64 4.20 -13.44
C HIS A 26 10.98 4.81 -14.68
N VAL A 27 11.42 4.41 -15.87
CA VAL A 27 11.00 5.05 -17.13
C VAL A 27 9.51 4.84 -17.44
N SER A 28 8.97 3.69 -17.07
CA SER A 28 7.61 3.25 -17.44
C SER A 28 6.53 3.47 -16.36
N LEU A 29 6.92 3.87 -15.15
CA LEU A 29 6.03 3.95 -14.00
C LEU A 29 6.18 5.27 -13.25
N GLU A 30 5.10 5.69 -12.60
CA GLU A 30 5.10 6.84 -11.70
C GLU A 30 6.19 6.68 -10.62
N GLN A 31 6.74 7.81 -10.15
CA GLN A 31 7.73 7.79 -9.07
C GLN A 31 7.11 7.11 -7.83
N HIS A 32 7.81 6.14 -7.24
CA HIS A 32 7.36 5.27 -6.16
C HIS A 32 6.18 4.36 -6.49
N GLY A 33 5.95 4.11 -7.79
CA GLY A 33 4.83 3.32 -8.27
C GLY A 33 3.49 4.04 -8.09
N PHE A 34 2.40 3.30 -8.22
CA PHE A 34 1.04 3.83 -8.30
C PHE A 34 0.21 3.56 -7.03
N ALA A 35 0.61 2.62 -6.16
CA ALA A 35 -0.25 2.17 -5.05
C ALA A 35 -0.71 3.29 -4.10
N ARG A 36 0.14 4.31 -3.87
CA ARG A 36 -0.19 5.52 -3.08
C ARG A 36 -1.20 6.47 -3.73
N ASN A 37 -1.47 6.29 -5.02
CA ASN A 37 -2.39 7.12 -5.82
C ASN A 37 -3.70 6.37 -6.16
N ARG A 38 -3.88 5.15 -5.65
CA ARG A 38 -5.06 4.31 -5.90
C ARG A 38 -5.92 4.20 -4.65
N PHE A 39 -7.21 3.96 -4.86
CA PHE A 39 -8.11 3.59 -3.78
C PHE A 39 -7.95 2.11 -3.43
N TRP A 40 -7.95 1.82 -2.13
CA TRP A 40 -7.91 0.47 -1.59
C TRP A 40 -9.30 0.10 -1.11
N SER A 41 -9.69 -1.16 -1.31
CA SER A 41 -10.97 -1.68 -0.84
C SER A 41 -10.81 -2.31 0.53
N ILE A 42 -11.84 -2.19 1.38
CA ILE A 42 -11.89 -2.87 2.68
C ILE A 42 -12.27 -4.33 2.47
N ILE A 43 -11.57 -5.26 3.11
CA ILE A 43 -11.93 -6.68 3.17
C ILE A 43 -12.79 -6.88 4.42
N THR A 44 -14.07 -7.21 4.24
CA THR A 44 -15.03 -7.40 5.35
C THR A 44 -14.93 -8.77 6.02
N ASP A 45 -14.47 -9.78 5.29
CA ASP A 45 -14.23 -11.14 5.79
C ASP A 45 -12.80 -11.58 5.43
N PRO A 46 -11.80 -11.07 6.15
CA PRO A 46 -10.41 -11.38 5.87
C PRO A 46 -10.07 -12.79 6.34
N THR A 47 -9.25 -13.49 5.57
CA THR A 47 -8.68 -14.78 6.00
C THR A 47 -8.01 -14.62 7.36
N PRO A 48 -8.17 -15.57 8.30
CA PRO A 48 -7.54 -15.51 9.61
C PRO A 48 -6.05 -15.23 9.47
N PHE A 49 -5.64 -14.11 10.06
CA PHE A 49 -4.25 -13.69 10.09
C PHE A 49 -3.90 -13.43 11.56
N PRO A 50 -2.82 -14.03 12.07
CA PRO A 50 -2.46 -13.90 13.47
C PRO A 50 -2.09 -12.44 13.77
N THR A 51 -2.92 -11.80 14.57
CA THR A 51 -2.64 -10.49 15.15
C THR A 51 -3.08 -10.53 16.59
N ASN A 52 -2.23 -10.02 17.49
CA ASN A 52 -2.59 -9.88 18.90
C ASN A 52 -3.47 -8.64 19.13
N SER A 53 -3.67 -7.81 18.11
CA SER A 53 -4.52 -6.63 18.16
C SER A 53 -5.99 -6.98 17.89
N LYS A 54 -6.89 -6.52 18.77
CA LYS A 54 -8.35 -6.60 18.56
C LYS A 54 -8.90 -5.53 17.62
N SER A 55 -8.08 -4.53 17.27
CA SER A 55 -8.45 -3.43 16.39
C SER A 55 -7.56 -3.46 15.15
N PHE A 56 -8.12 -3.91 14.03
CA PHE A 56 -7.43 -3.95 12.75
C PHE A 56 -8.41 -3.72 11.59
N ILE A 57 -7.85 -3.35 10.45
CA ILE A 57 -8.54 -3.28 9.16
C ILE A 57 -7.69 -3.97 8.11
N ASP A 58 -8.34 -4.71 7.22
CA ASP A 58 -7.71 -5.33 6.05
C ASP A 58 -8.11 -4.57 4.80
N LEU A 59 -7.10 -4.24 4.00
CA LEU A 59 -7.22 -3.49 2.76
C LEU A 59 -6.67 -4.32 1.61
N ILE A 60 -7.27 -4.19 0.43
CA ILE A 60 -6.80 -4.81 -0.80
C ILE A 60 -6.69 -3.80 -1.93
N LEU A 61 -5.57 -3.87 -2.66
CA LEU A 61 -5.38 -3.22 -3.94
C LEU A 61 -5.28 -4.30 -5.03
N LYS A 62 -6.10 -4.14 -6.07
CA LYS A 62 -6.14 -4.98 -7.27
C LYS A 62 -5.74 -4.13 -8.49
N PRO A 63 -5.31 -4.77 -9.60
CA PRO A 63 -5.01 -4.06 -10.84
C PRO A 63 -6.24 -3.29 -11.30
N SER A 64 -6.05 -2.03 -11.68
CA SER A 64 -7.05 -1.27 -12.40
C SER A 64 -6.78 -1.31 -13.90
N GLU A 65 -7.81 -1.07 -14.72
CA GLU A 65 -7.65 -0.95 -16.17
C GLU A 65 -6.65 0.15 -16.56
N GLU A 66 -6.47 1.18 -15.71
CA GLU A 66 -5.48 2.26 -15.90
C GLU A 66 -4.03 1.79 -15.68
N ASP A 67 -3.82 0.78 -14.84
CA ASP A 67 -2.50 0.26 -14.52
C ASP A 67 -2.01 -0.71 -15.60
N MET A 68 -2.91 -1.50 -16.19
CA MET A 68 -2.58 -2.60 -17.12
C MET A 68 -1.66 -2.19 -18.29
N PRO A 69 -1.85 -1.03 -18.96
CA PRO A 69 -0.94 -0.62 -20.04
C PRO A 69 0.48 -0.29 -19.58
N LYS A 70 0.63 0.22 -18.34
CA LYS A 70 1.92 0.62 -17.75
C LYS A 70 2.58 -0.54 -16.98
N TRP A 71 1.76 -1.47 -16.51
CA TRP A 71 2.09 -2.56 -15.61
C TRP A 71 1.21 -3.78 -15.92
N PRO A 72 1.56 -4.58 -16.94
CA PRO A 72 0.72 -5.69 -17.42
C PRO A 72 0.90 -6.96 -16.57
N HIS A 73 0.86 -6.81 -15.25
CA HIS A 73 0.97 -7.91 -14.31
C HIS A 73 -0.22 -7.89 -13.36
N SER A 74 -0.87 -9.03 -13.23
CA SER A 74 -1.94 -9.29 -12.28
C SER A 74 -1.36 -9.55 -10.89
N TYR A 75 -1.93 -8.88 -9.89
CA TYR A 75 -1.48 -8.97 -8.50
C TYR A 75 -2.66 -8.83 -7.54
N GLU A 76 -2.46 -9.20 -6.28
CA GLU A 76 -3.29 -8.73 -5.18
C GLU A 76 -2.38 -8.26 -4.05
N PHE A 77 -2.50 -6.99 -3.68
CA PHE A 77 -1.77 -6.44 -2.56
C PHE A 77 -2.73 -6.31 -1.38
N HIS A 78 -2.53 -7.17 -0.39
CA HIS A 78 -3.20 -7.14 0.91
C HIS A 78 -2.37 -6.34 1.92
N LEU A 79 -3.02 -5.42 2.64
CA LEU A 79 -2.41 -4.63 3.71
C LEU A 79 -3.31 -4.70 4.94
N ARG A 80 -2.78 -5.26 6.03
CA ARG A 80 -3.41 -5.17 7.34
C ARG A 80 -2.83 -3.99 8.11
N VAL A 81 -3.69 -3.15 8.66
CA VAL A 81 -3.32 -2.09 9.59
C VAL A 81 -3.92 -2.44 10.96
N ALA A 82 -3.08 -2.64 11.96
CA ALA A 82 -3.49 -3.04 13.30
C ALA A 82 -2.96 -2.06 14.35
N LEU A 83 -3.81 -1.74 15.33
CA LEU A 83 -3.46 -0.91 16.48
C LEU A 83 -3.32 -1.79 17.72
N GLY A 84 -2.15 -1.74 18.36
CA GLY A 84 -1.89 -2.37 19.64
C GLY A 84 -2.49 -1.57 20.79
N THR A 85 -2.84 -2.23 21.88
CA THR A 85 -3.35 -1.58 23.09
C THR A 85 -2.30 -0.70 23.78
N GLY A 86 -1.01 -0.92 23.49
CA GLY A 86 0.11 -0.10 23.96
C GLY A 86 0.40 1.15 23.10
N GLY A 87 -0.38 1.40 22.04
CA GLY A 87 -0.14 2.50 21.09
C GLY A 87 0.71 2.11 19.88
N ASP A 88 1.07 0.83 19.73
CA ASP A 88 1.80 0.33 18.56
C ASP A 88 0.94 0.38 17.30
N LEU A 89 1.55 0.74 16.18
CA LEU A 89 0.95 0.64 14.85
C LEU A 89 1.69 -0.43 14.05
N MET A 90 1.02 -1.53 13.73
CA MET A 90 1.57 -2.61 12.92
C MET A 90 0.96 -2.59 11.52
N LEU A 91 1.82 -2.57 10.51
CA LEU A 91 1.43 -2.72 9.11
C LEU A 91 1.98 -4.02 8.57
N THR A 92 1.10 -4.89 8.09
CA THR A 92 1.50 -6.16 7.47
C THR A 92 1.09 -6.17 6.00
N SER A 93 2.09 -6.14 5.12
CA SER A 93 1.89 -6.26 3.67
C SER A 93 2.06 -7.69 3.19
N ARG A 94 1.16 -8.15 2.31
CA ARG A 94 1.28 -9.40 1.55
C ARG A 94 0.92 -9.15 0.10
N ILE A 95 1.77 -9.57 -0.82
CA ILE A 95 1.53 -9.44 -2.26
C ILE A 95 1.45 -10.84 -2.84
N ARG A 96 0.33 -11.13 -3.51
CA ARG A 96 0.11 -12.35 -4.28
C ARG A 96 0.29 -12.02 -5.75
N ASN A 97 1.17 -12.76 -6.43
CA ASN A 97 1.20 -12.77 -7.88
C ASN A 97 -0.04 -13.53 -8.38
N ALA A 98 -0.85 -12.88 -9.22
CA ALA A 98 -2.07 -13.44 -9.76
C ALA A 98 -2.00 -13.59 -11.30
N ASN A 99 -0.80 -13.58 -11.88
CA ASN A 99 -0.60 -13.87 -13.28
C ASN A 99 -0.97 -15.34 -13.59
N ALA A 100 -1.68 -15.56 -14.69
CA ALA A 100 -2.08 -16.89 -15.15
C ALA A 100 -0.89 -17.73 -15.67
N ASP A 101 0.20 -17.07 -16.06
CA ASP A 101 1.41 -17.70 -16.61
C ASP A 101 2.39 -18.20 -15.54
N GLY A 102 2.13 -17.92 -14.26
CA GLY A 102 3.01 -18.31 -13.15
C GLY A 102 4.35 -17.56 -13.09
N ASN A 103 4.59 -16.58 -13.97
CA ASN A 103 5.86 -15.85 -14.01
C ASN A 103 5.99 -14.94 -12.78
N ILE A 104 6.91 -15.27 -11.89
CA ILE A 104 7.20 -14.52 -10.67
C ILE A 104 8.01 -13.28 -11.03
N HIS A 105 7.37 -12.12 -10.94
CA HIS A 105 8.07 -10.85 -11.00
C HIS A 105 8.30 -10.33 -9.58
N ILE A 106 9.58 -10.23 -9.18
CA ILE A 106 9.97 -9.80 -7.83
C ILE A 106 9.96 -8.26 -7.80
N HIS A 107 9.13 -7.70 -6.93
CA HIS A 107 8.97 -6.26 -6.75
C HIS A 107 9.26 -5.84 -5.33
N ILE A 108 9.96 -4.70 -5.21
CA ILE A 108 10.27 -4.10 -3.91
C ILE A 108 9.05 -3.28 -3.50
N CYS A 109 8.29 -3.82 -2.54
CA CYS A 109 7.35 -3.02 -1.78
C CYS A 109 8.12 -2.35 -0.64
N LEU A 110 8.07 -1.02 -0.58
CA LEU A 110 8.64 -0.26 0.53
C LEU A 110 7.52 0.53 1.21
N LEU A 111 7.37 0.34 2.52
CA LEU A 111 6.56 1.21 3.37
C LEU A 111 7.43 2.42 3.71
N HIS A 112 7.16 3.57 3.11
CA HIS A 112 7.84 4.80 3.49
C HIS A 112 7.14 5.37 4.72
N LEU A 113 7.67 5.08 5.91
CA LEU A 113 7.19 5.66 7.16
C LEU A 113 7.72 7.09 7.30
N PHE A 114 6.85 8.09 7.15
CA PHE A 114 7.15 9.45 7.62
C PHE A 114 6.62 9.62 9.04
N LEU A 115 7.45 9.33 10.05
CA LEU A 115 7.16 9.75 11.42
C LEU A 115 7.36 11.25 11.53
N CYS A 116 6.27 12.01 11.62
CA CYS A 116 6.32 13.42 12.01
C CYS A 116 6.49 13.49 13.54
N PHE A 117 7.73 13.46 14.03
CA PHE A 117 8.02 13.85 15.39
C PHE A 117 7.99 15.38 15.47
N ARG A 118 6.97 15.95 16.11
CA ARG A 118 7.13 17.28 16.69
C ARG A 118 7.85 17.10 18.03
N HIS A 119 9.13 17.46 18.06
CA HIS A 119 9.75 17.84 19.32
C HIS A 119 8.98 19.05 19.85
N GLN A 120 8.48 18.93 21.08
CA GLN A 120 8.33 20.11 21.94
C GLN A 120 9.73 20.60 22.29
#